data_AF-A0A4U0UMB4-F1
#
_entry.id   AF-A0A4U0UMB4-F1
#
_cell.length_a   1.000
_cell.length_b   1.000
_cell.length_c   1.000
_cell.angle_alpha   90.00
_cell.angle_beta   90.00
_cell.angle_gamma   90.00
#
_symmetry.space_group_name_H-M   'P 1'
#
loop_
_entity.id
_entity.type
_entity.pdbx_description
1 polymer ?
#
loop_
_entity_poly.entity_id
_entity_poly.type
_entity_poly.pdbx_seq_one_letter_code
_entity_poly.pdbx_strand_id
1 'polypeptide(L)'
;MATQTVHTNGIYHGLPTFEPSHKNLSAVITGVNGISGQHMLRILAEAPERWIKSPEEIGEVLKKEGVKADYVFFYSYIQVEPKEGAGLWSNAVDMCTVNTKLLSIFLEALPIASIKPKPIMLQTGAKNYG
;
A
#
# COMPACT_ATOMS: atom_id res chain seq x y z
N MET A 1 2.98 -13.68 28.96
CA MET A 1 3.84 -13.10 27.90
C MET A 1 3.15 -13.34 26.58
N ALA A 2 3.02 -12.34 25.71
CA ALA A 2 2.45 -12.55 24.38
C ALA A 2 3.42 -13.41 23.56
N THR A 3 2.97 -14.54 23.05
CA THR A 3 3.77 -15.41 22.19
C THR A 3 3.93 -14.72 20.85
N GLN A 4 5.13 -14.23 20.55
CA GLN A 4 5.41 -13.65 19.25
C GLN A 4 5.73 -14.75 18.25
N THR A 5 4.81 -15.00 17.33
CA THR A 5 5.03 -15.90 16.20
C THR A 5 5.83 -15.19 15.10
N VAL A 6 6.78 -15.92 14.52
CA VAL A 6 7.57 -15.48 13.38
C VAL A 6 7.44 -16.50 12.25
N HIS A 7 7.59 -16.04 11.01
CA HIS A 7 7.54 -16.89 9.84
C HIS A 7 8.75 -16.67 8.92
N THR A 8 8.85 -17.49 7.88
CA THR A 8 9.88 -17.41 6.85
C THR A 8 9.21 -17.15 5.50
N ASN A 9 9.77 -16.23 4.72
CA ASN A 9 9.39 -16.00 3.33
C ASN A 9 10.66 -15.97 2.47
N GLY A 10 10.90 -17.04 1.70
CA GLY A 10 12.12 -17.21 0.91
C GLY A 10 13.39 -17.20 1.76
N ILE A 11 14.33 -16.30 1.46
CA ILE A 11 15.61 -16.16 2.18
C ILE A 11 15.49 -15.37 3.50
N TYR A 12 14.30 -14.86 3.82
CA TYR A 12 14.08 -14.00 4.97
C TYR A 12 13.42 -14.78 6.09
N HIS A 13 14.17 -14.94 7.18
CA HIS A 13 13.77 -15.68 8.37
C HIS A 13 13.46 -14.74 9.52
N GLY A 14 12.59 -15.16 10.44
CA GLY A 14 12.26 -14.38 11.63
C GLY A 14 11.35 -13.19 11.35
N LEU A 15 10.58 -13.23 10.26
CA LEU A 15 9.63 -12.17 9.94
C LEU A 15 8.48 -12.17 10.94
N PRO A 16 8.05 -11.00 11.46
CA PRO A 16 6.90 -10.95 12.35
C PRO A 16 5.65 -11.48 11.66
N THR A 17 4.85 -12.28 12.35
CA THR A 17 3.48 -12.54 11.92
C THR A 17 2.57 -11.44 12.44
N PHE A 18 1.58 -11.05 11.65
CA PHE A 18 0.67 -9.99 12.02
C PHE A 18 -0.78 -10.47 12.11
N GLU A 19 -1.44 -10.17 13.23
CA GLU A 19 -2.86 -10.51 13.43
C GLU A 19 -3.76 -9.77 12.42
N PRO A 20 -4.61 -10.46 11.64
CA PRO A 20 -5.44 -9.85 10.58
C PRO A 20 -6.51 -8.86 11.09
N SER A 21 -6.88 -8.95 12.37
CA SER A 21 -7.87 -8.07 13.00
C SER A 21 -7.37 -6.64 13.20
N HIS A 22 -6.05 -6.44 13.25
CA HIS A 22 -5.46 -5.11 13.43
C HIS A 22 -5.43 -4.34 12.11
N LYS A 23 -6.20 -3.26 12.03
CA LYS A 23 -6.35 -2.38 10.86
C LYS A 23 -6.08 -0.92 11.22
N ASN A 24 -5.99 -0.05 10.21
CA ASN A 24 -5.76 1.40 10.34
C ASN A 24 -4.42 1.76 11.01
N LEU A 25 -3.42 0.89 10.89
CA LEU A 25 -2.11 1.08 11.51
C LEU A 25 -1.15 1.90 10.63
N SER A 26 -0.08 2.40 11.24
CA SER A 26 1.08 2.98 10.55
C SER A 26 2.33 2.17 10.88
N ALA A 27 3.23 2.01 9.91
CA ALA A 27 4.55 1.44 10.11
C ALA A 27 5.64 2.41 9.63
N VAL A 28 6.73 2.52 10.39
CA VAL A 28 7.93 3.28 9.99
C VAL A 28 9.02 2.27 9.67
N ILE A 29 9.57 2.35 8.46
CA ILE A 29 10.67 1.49 8.01
C ILE A 29 11.90 2.39 7.84
N THR A 30 12.89 2.20 8.70
CA THR A 30 14.18 2.88 8.56
C THR A 30 15.10 2.05 7.65
N GLY A 31 15.92 2.72 6.84
CA GLY A 31 16.82 2.02 5.91
C GLY A 31 16.14 1.32 4.73
N VAL A 32 14.99 1.85 4.25
CA VAL A 32 14.23 1.29 3.11
C VAL A 32 15.05 1.14 1.82
N ASN A 33 16.19 1.83 1.70
CA ASN A 33 17.11 1.70 0.57
C ASN A 33 17.98 0.43 0.61
N GLY A 34 18.05 -0.27 1.75
CA GLY A 34 18.79 -1.53 1.90
C GLY A 34 17.93 -2.76 1.58
N ILE A 35 18.58 -3.91 1.41
CA ILE A 35 17.92 -5.19 1.09
C ILE A 35 16.82 -5.53 2.11
N SER A 36 17.14 -5.44 3.41
CA SER A 36 16.19 -5.74 4.49
C SER A 36 15.04 -4.75 4.55
N GLY A 37 15.30 -3.45 4.33
CA GLY A 37 14.28 -2.41 4.36
C GLY A 37 13.31 -2.52 3.17
N GLN A 38 13.82 -2.75 1.96
CA GLN A 38 12.97 -3.02 0.79
C GLN A 38 12.14 -4.29 0.97
N HIS A 39 12.72 -5.34 1.55
CA HIS A 39 11.97 -6.57 1.79
C HIS A 39 10.89 -6.37 2.85
N MET A 40 11.18 -5.66 3.96
CA MET A 40 10.18 -5.33 4.97
C MET A 40 9.03 -4.52 4.37
N LEU A 41 9.32 -3.57 3.47
CA LEU A 41 8.29 -2.83 2.75
C LEU A 41 7.38 -3.77 1.94
N ARG A 42 7.97 -4.76 1.24
CA ARG A 42 7.20 -5.76 0.47
C ARG A 42 6.31 -6.61 1.38
N ILE A 43 6.85 -7.15 2.47
CA ILE A 43 6.10 -7.96 3.43
C ILE A 43 4.95 -7.17 4.05
N LEU A 44 5.18 -5.93 4.46
CA LEU A 44 4.10 -5.09 4.98
C LEU A 44 3.05 -4.83 3.89
N ALA A 45 3.47 -4.56 2.66
CA ALA A 45 2.57 -4.32 1.53
C ALA A 45 1.72 -5.53 1.11
N GLU A 46 2.01 -6.75 1.57
CA GLU A 46 1.18 -7.95 1.33
C GLU A 46 -0.18 -7.91 2.06
N ALA A 47 -0.33 -7.07 3.09
CA ALA A 47 -1.58 -6.86 3.82
C ALA A 47 -2.08 -5.41 3.69
N PRO A 48 -2.40 -4.93 2.47
CA PRO A 48 -2.70 -3.52 2.23
C PRO A 48 -3.87 -2.99 3.06
N GLU A 49 -4.89 -3.81 3.31
CA GLU A 49 -6.07 -3.49 4.12
C GLU A 49 -5.75 -3.08 5.57
N ARG A 50 -4.55 -3.44 6.05
CA ARG A 50 -4.04 -3.03 7.36
C ARG A 50 -3.64 -1.56 7.41
N TRP A 51 -3.22 -1.01 6.26
CA TRP A 51 -2.61 0.32 6.12
C TRP A 51 -3.49 1.32 5.37
N ILE A 52 -4.64 0.89 4.84
CA ILE A 52 -5.58 1.83 4.23
C ILE A 52 -6.05 2.81 5.30
N LYS A 53 -5.79 4.09 5.05
CA LYS A 53 -6.15 5.22 5.90
C LYS A 53 -7.16 6.12 5.20
N SER A 54 -7.75 7.06 5.93
CA SER A 54 -8.55 8.11 5.30
C SER A 54 -7.65 9.15 4.61
N PRO A 55 -8.18 9.92 3.64
CA PRO A 55 -7.45 11.02 3.02
C PRO A 55 -6.90 12.02 4.06
N GLU A 56 -7.68 12.31 5.10
CA GLU A 56 -7.32 13.25 6.17
C GLU A 56 -6.11 12.75 6.95
N GLU A 57 -6.09 11.47 7.33
CA GLU A 57 -4.95 10.90 8.04
C GLU A 57 -3.66 10.96 7.20
N ILE A 58 -3.75 10.63 5.90
CA ILE A 58 -2.58 10.69 5.01
C ILE A 58 -2.15 12.15 4.82
N GLY A 59 -3.10 13.05 4.56
CA GLY A 59 -2.84 14.47 4.33
C GLY A 59 -2.19 15.14 5.54
N GLU A 60 -2.69 14.88 6.75
CA GLU A 60 -2.12 15.41 7.98
C GLU A 60 -0.73 14.85 8.27
N VAL A 61 -0.48 13.56 8.01
CA VAL A 61 0.88 12.99 8.14
C VAL A 61 1.84 13.65 7.15
N LEU A 62 1.48 13.75 5.86
CA LEU A 62 2.31 14.40 4.85
C LEU A 62 2.62 15.85 5.20
N LYS A 63 1.62 16.58 5.71
CA LYS A 63 1.76 17.97 6.17
C LYS A 63 2.68 18.08 7.38
N LYS A 64 2.45 17.24 8.39
CA LYS A 64 3.22 17.21 9.64
C LYS A 64 4.70 16.93 9.37
N GLU A 65 4.98 15.99 8.47
CA GLU A 65 6.35 15.63 8.09
C GLU A 65 6.95 16.60 7.05
N GLY A 66 6.22 17.65 6.68
CA GLY A 66 6.70 18.71 5.78
C GLY A 66 6.99 18.21 4.36
N VAL A 67 6.29 17.16 3.91
CA VAL A 67 6.49 16.58 2.59
C VAL A 67 6.16 17.61 1.50
N LYS A 68 7.07 17.75 0.55
CA LYS A 68 6.91 18.59 -0.65
C LYS A 68 7.15 17.73 -1.87
N ALA A 69 6.30 17.88 -2.89
CA ALA A 69 6.44 17.16 -4.14
C ALA A 69 6.00 18.03 -5.31
N ASP A 70 6.94 18.30 -6.23
CA ASP A 70 6.64 18.88 -7.54
C ASP A 70 6.15 17.84 -8.54
N TYR A 71 6.51 16.57 -8.32
CA TYR A 71 6.17 15.42 -9.17
C TYR A 71 5.74 14.26 -8.28
N VAL A 72 4.72 13.52 -8.72
CA VAL A 72 4.24 12.34 -8.00
C VAL A 72 4.23 11.15 -8.96
N PHE A 73 4.69 10.00 -8.48
CA PHE A 73 4.64 8.74 -9.19
C PHE A 73 3.84 7.73 -8.36
N PHE A 74 2.72 7.28 -8.90
CA PHE A 74 1.82 6.36 -8.23
C PHE A 74 1.97 4.95 -8.84
N TYR A 75 2.53 4.04 -8.05
CA TYR A 75 2.80 2.64 -8.44
C TYR A 75 2.01 1.62 -7.61
N SER A 76 1.23 2.08 -6.63
CA SER A 76 0.53 1.19 -5.71
C SER A 76 -0.58 0.42 -6.41
N TYR A 77 -0.68 -0.87 -6.10
CA TYR A 77 -1.66 -1.78 -6.66
C TYR A 77 -1.99 -2.88 -5.65
N ILE A 78 -3.26 -3.27 -5.58
CA ILE A 78 -3.77 -4.36 -4.75
C ILE A 78 -4.35 -5.43 -5.67
N GLN A 79 -3.82 -6.64 -5.57
CA GLN A 79 -4.39 -7.82 -6.20
C GLN A 79 -5.41 -8.44 -5.25
N VAL A 80 -6.67 -8.48 -5.66
CA VAL A 80 -7.69 -9.24 -4.94
C VAL A 80 -7.54 -10.70 -5.39
N GLU A 81 -7.69 -11.67 -4.49
CA GLU A 81 -7.74 -13.08 -4.86
C GLU A 81 -9.12 -13.43 -5.41
N PRO A 82 -9.23 -14.31 -6.43
CA PRO A 82 -10.52 -14.83 -6.85
C PRO A 82 -11.20 -15.59 -5.70
N LYS A 83 -12.53 -15.55 -5.66
CA LYS A 83 -13.28 -16.41 -4.73
C LYS A 83 -12.98 -17.88 -5.04
N GLU A 84 -13.03 -18.74 -4.02
CA GLU A 84 -12.77 -20.16 -4.17
C GLU A 84 -13.66 -20.78 -5.28
N GLY A 85 -13.02 -21.49 -6.22
CA GLY A 85 -13.69 -22.08 -7.39
C GLY A 85 -14.01 -21.11 -8.54
N ALA A 86 -13.73 -19.81 -8.41
CA ALA A 86 -13.93 -18.83 -9.47
C ALA A 86 -12.71 -18.70 -10.40
N GLY A 87 -12.95 -18.31 -11.65
CA GLY A 87 -11.88 -18.12 -12.64
C GLY A 87 -10.92 -16.99 -12.27
N LEU A 88 -9.68 -17.03 -12.78
CA LEU A 88 -8.59 -16.10 -12.46
C LEU A 88 -8.93 -14.61 -12.63
N TRP A 89 -9.94 -14.28 -13.45
CA TRP A 89 -10.36 -12.92 -13.78
C TRP A 89 -11.76 -12.56 -13.25
N SER A 90 -12.37 -13.43 -12.44
CA SER A 90 -13.74 -13.24 -11.96
C SER A 90 -13.90 -12.07 -10.99
N ASN A 91 -12.79 -11.52 -10.51
CA ASN A 91 -12.71 -10.47 -9.49
C ASN A 91 -12.22 -9.12 -10.06
N ALA A 92 -12.28 -8.94 -11.38
CA ALA A 92 -11.86 -7.70 -12.03
C ALA A 92 -12.59 -6.46 -11.48
N VAL A 93 -13.87 -6.59 -11.11
CA VAL A 93 -14.67 -5.51 -10.49
C VAL A 93 -14.16 -5.18 -9.09
N ASP A 94 -13.88 -6.18 -8.27
CA ASP A 94 -13.37 -5.99 -6.91
C ASP A 94 -11.97 -5.36 -6.97
N MET A 95 -11.12 -5.84 -7.87
CA MET A 95 -9.82 -5.24 -8.15
C MET A 95 -9.94 -3.77 -8.58
N CYS A 96 -10.84 -3.46 -9.52
CA CYS A 96 -11.06 -2.09 -9.99
C CYS A 96 -11.50 -1.20 -8.83
N THR A 97 -12.43 -1.68 -8.00
CA THR A 97 -12.98 -0.95 -6.86
C THR A 97 -11.90 -0.63 -5.84
N VAL A 98 -11.12 -1.62 -5.43
CA VAL A 98 -10.07 -1.45 -4.41
C VAL A 98 -8.95 -0.54 -4.90
N ASN A 99 -8.49 -0.69 -6.15
CA ASN A 99 -7.42 0.14 -6.71
C ASN A 99 -7.86 1.58 -6.99
N THR A 100 -9.11 1.78 -7.44
CA THR A 100 -9.69 3.13 -7.59
C THR A 100 -9.74 3.82 -6.24
N LYS A 101 -10.22 3.13 -5.20
CA LYS A 101 -10.28 3.66 -3.85
C LYS A 101 -8.90 4.06 -3.32
N LEU A 102 -7.88 3.23 -3.55
CA LEU A 102 -6.51 3.52 -3.15
C LEU A 102 -5.98 4.80 -3.80
N LEU A 103 -6.18 4.96 -5.10
CA LEU A 103 -5.78 6.15 -5.84
C LEU A 103 -6.56 7.39 -5.38
N SER A 104 -7.89 7.29 -5.25
CA SER A 104 -8.75 8.40 -4.79
C SER A 104 -8.33 8.92 -3.42
N ILE A 105 -8.11 8.02 -2.45
CA ILE A 105 -7.68 8.38 -1.10
C ILE A 105 -6.39 9.20 -1.12
N PHE A 106 -5.41 8.75 -1.91
CA PHE A 106 -4.14 9.45 -2.03
C PHE A 106 -4.28 10.82 -2.71
N LEU A 107 -5.06 10.91 -3.79
CA LEU A 107 -5.29 12.17 -4.50
C LEU A 107 -6.02 13.20 -3.63
N GLU A 108 -6.99 12.77 -2.82
CA GLU A 108 -7.72 13.60 -1.87
C GLU A 108 -6.85 14.08 -0.70
N ALA A 109 -5.80 13.33 -0.35
CA ALA A 109 -4.85 13.72 0.69
C ALA A 109 -3.89 14.85 0.27
N LEU A 110 -3.58 14.98 -1.03
CA LEU A 110 -2.61 15.98 -1.52
C LEU A 110 -3.04 17.43 -1.22
N PRO A 111 -4.30 17.86 -1.48
CA PRO A 111 -4.76 19.18 -1.09
C PRO A 111 -4.69 19.46 0.41
N ILE A 112 -4.99 18.46 1.26
CA ILE A 112 -4.93 18.57 2.72
C ILE A 112 -3.49 18.86 3.16
N ALA A 113 -2.52 18.17 2.53
CA ALA A 113 -1.10 18.40 2.72
C ALA A 113 -0.57 19.68 2.06
N SER A 114 -1.42 20.46 1.36
CA SER A 114 -1.02 21.60 0.55
C SER A 114 0.02 21.27 -0.54
N ILE A 115 -0.01 20.04 -1.06
CA ILE A 115 0.86 19.56 -2.13
C ILE A 115 0.12 19.72 -3.46
N LYS A 116 0.76 20.42 -4.41
CA LYS A 116 0.24 20.66 -5.77
C LYS A 116 1.28 20.21 -6.79
N PRO A 117 1.33 18.92 -7.14
CA PRO A 117 2.29 18.44 -8.11
C PRO A 117 1.97 18.95 -9.51
N LYS A 118 2.98 19.10 -10.35
CA LYS A 118 2.83 19.51 -11.75
C LYS A 118 2.22 18.36 -12.58
N PRO A 119 2.89 17.20 -12.71
CA PRO A 119 2.24 15.97 -13.17
C PRO A 119 2.18 14.91 -12.07
N ILE A 120 1.14 14.08 -12.15
CA ILE A 120 1.04 12.80 -11.44
C ILE A 120 1.15 11.71 -12.49
N MET A 121 2.21 10.90 -12.41
CA MET A 121 2.36 9.71 -13.27
C MET A 121 1.65 8.53 -12.61
N LEU A 122 0.61 8.01 -13.25
CA LEU A 122 -0.04 6.77 -12.85
C LEU A 122 0.55 5.60 -13.63
N GLN A 123 1.18 4.66 -12.94
CA GLN A 123 1.64 3.42 -13.56
C GLN A 123 0.46 2.45 -13.72
N THR A 124 0.20 2.04 -14.96
CA THR A 124 -0.75 0.97 -15.30
C THR A 124 0.02 -0.23 -15.86
N GLY A 125 -0.65 -1.15 -16.57
CA GLY A 125 0.02 -2.32 -17.14
C GLY A 125 -0.52 -2.70 -18.51
N ALA A 126 0.26 -3.51 -19.25
CA ALA A 126 -0.10 -3.99 -20.59
C ALA A 126 -1.46 -4.71 -20.63
N LYS A 127 -1.88 -5.32 -19.52
CA LYS A 127 -3.21 -5.94 -19.34
C LYS A 127 -4.39 -5.01 -19.67
N ASN A 128 -4.17 -3.70 -19.68
CA ASN A 128 -5.19 -2.73 -20.07
C ASN A 128 -5.50 -2.74 -21.59
N TYR A 129 -4.63 -3.32 -22.41
CA TYR A 129 -4.69 -3.21 -23.87
C TYR A 129 -5.07 -4.52 -24.59
N GLY A 130 -5.37 -5.58 -23.85
CA GLY A 130 -5.69 -6.92 -24.40
C GLY A 130 -4.51 -7.87 -24.30
#